data_AF-A0A932CQA6-F1
#
_entry.id   AF-A0A932CQA6-F1
#
_cell.length_a   1.000
_cell.length_b   1.000
_cell.length_c   1.000
_cell.angle_alpha   90.00
_cell.angle_beta   90.00
_cell.angle_gamma   90.00
#
_symmetry.space_group_name_H-M   'P 1'
#
loop_
_entity.id
_entity.type
_entity.pdbx_description
1 polymer ?
#
loop_
_entity_poly.entity_id
_entity_poly.type
_entity_poly.pdbx_seq_one_letter_code
_entity_poly.pdbx_strand_id
1 'polypeptide(L)'
;MRNFVRQDAYDLVLNLLQPEFVMSVGDLIEGYSQDEQEVDQQWGEIQSFVSRLQMPFFYVPGNHDISNPMQARKWEQRFGRSYYHFVYRNVLFLCLNTEYPLHSHINDEQVAYVKEALEENKNVRWTLVFMHKPLWRIEELGWTKVDALLQGRPYTVIAGHIHNYLKFE
;
A
#
# COMPACT_ATOMS: atom_id res chain seq x y z
N MET A 1 27.05 -12.62 -6.56
CA MET A 1 27.47 -12.76 -5.14
C MET A 1 27.71 -11.41 -4.44
N ARG A 2 26.87 -10.38 -4.65
CA ARG A 2 27.01 -9.07 -3.98
C ARG A 2 25.75 -8.52 -3.28
N ASN A 3 24.62 -9.23 -3.30
CA ASN A 3 23.36 -8.71 -2.76
C ASN A 3 22.89 -9.37 -1.44
N PHE A 4 23.37 -10.56 -1.09
CA PHE A 4 22.90 -11.28 0.10
C PHE A 4 23.22 -10.57 1.43
N VAL A 5 24.42 -9.99 1.57
CA VAL A 5 24.87 -9.40 2.85
C VAL A 5 24.10 -8.13 3.25
N ARG A 6 23.50 -7.40 2.29
CA ARG A 6 22.74 -6.17 2.60
C ARG A 6 21.31 -6.45 3.03
N GLN A 7 20.69 -7.53 2.55
CA GLN A 7 19.27 -7.81 2.83
C GLN A 7 19.06 -8.36 4.24
N ASP A 8 19.96 -9.21 4.75
CA ASP A 8 19.91 -9.72 6.13
C ASP A 8 19.99 -8.60 7.19
N ALA A 9 20.62 -7.47 6.85
CA ALA A 9 20.73 -6.33 7.74
C ALA A 9 19.39 -5.60 7.94
N TYR A 10 18.49 -5.58 6.94
CA TYR A 10 17.21 -4.87 7.05
C TYR A 10 16.24 -5.57 7.97
N ASP A 11 16.09 -6.89 7.86
CA ASP A 11 15.22 -7.67 8.75
C ASP A 11 15.72 -7.61 10.19
N LEU A 12 17.04 -7.64 10.38
CA LEU A 12 17.65 -7.49 11.68
C LEU A 12 17.34 -6.12 12.28
N VAL A 13 17.48 -5.03 11.51
CA VAL A 13 17.18 -3.67 12.00
C VAL A 13 15.70 -3.51 12.31
N LEU A 14 14.79 -3.97 11.45
CA LEU A 14 13.34 -3.87 11.70
C LEU A 14 12.92 -4.66 12.94
N ASN A 15 13.43 -5.89 13.10
CA ASN A 15 13.16 -6.68 14.30
C ASN A 15 13.76 -6.05 15.56
N LEU A 16 14.92 -5.39 15.48
CA LEU A 16 15.53 -4.67 16.61
C LEU A 16 14.75 -3.40 17.00
N LEU A 17 14.15 -2.70 16.04
CA LEU A 17 13.31 -1.54 16.31
C LEU A 17 12.00 -1.91 17.02
N GLN A 18 11.60 -3.18 16.95
CA GLN A 18 10.36 -3.72 17.52
C GLN A 18 9.11 -2.85 17.23
N PRO A 19 8.88 -2.42 15.97
CA PRO A 19 7.64 -1.74 15.64
C PRO A 19 6.44 -2.67 15.85
N GLU A 20 5.30 -2.08 16.21
CA GLU A 20 4.03 -2.81 16.36
C GLU A 20 3.57 -3.44 15.03
N PHE A 21 3.94 -2.83 13.91
CA PHE A 21 3.73 -3.33 12.54
C PHE A 21 4.55 -2.53 11.54
N VAL A 22 4.68 -3.06 10.32
CA VAL A 22 5.31 -2.39 9.17
C VAL A 22 4.25 -2.11 8.11
N MET A 23 4.25 -0.90 7.55
CA MET A 23 3.40 -0.51 6.42
C MET A 23 4.23 -0.41 5.14
N SER A 24 3.76 -1.01 4.06
CA SER A 24 4.29 -0.76 2.71
C SER A 24 3.54 0.38 2.00
N VAL A 25 4.13 0.89 0.92
CA VAL A 25 3.52 1.88 0.02
C VAL A 25 3.59 1.43 -1.45
N GLY A 26 3.54 0.12 -1.72
CA GLY A 26 3.59 -0.46 -3.06
C GLY A 26 4.98 -0.58 -3.68
N ASP A 27 5.00 -1.20 -4.86
CA ASP A 27 6.19 -1.58 -5.64
C ASP A 27 7.13 -2.50 -4.84
N LEU A 28 6.58 -3.64 -4.43
CA LEU A 28 7.31 -4.66 -3.68
C LEU A 28 8.09 -5.59 -4.60
N ILE A 29 7.59 -5.82 -5.82
CA ILE A 29 8.27 -6.60 -6.85
C ILE A 29 8.68 -5.71 -8.03
N GLU A 30 9.55 -6.22 -8.92
CA GLU A 30 9.91 -5.51 -10.15
C GLU A 30 8.77 -5.51 -11.18
N GLY A 31 7.91 -6.53 -11.17
CA GLY A 31 6.66 -6.49 -11.93
C GLY A 31 6.81 -6.38 -13.44
N TYR A 32 5.76 -5.89 -14.10
CA TYR A 32 5.64 -5.70 -15.56
C TYR A 32 5.87 -6.94 -16.45
N SER A 33 6.15 -8.09 -15.87
CA SER A 33 6.37 -9.33 -16.60
C SER A 33 5.05 -9.97 -17.04
N GLN A 34 5.10 -10.64 -18.19
CA GLN A 34 4.04 -11.55 -18.66
C GLN A 34 4.36 -13.00 -18.28
N ASP A 35 5.56 -13.27 -17.76
CA ASP A 35 5.95 -14.59 -17.26
C ASP A 35 5.49 -14.76 -15.81
N GLU A 36 4.51 -15.64 -15.64
CA GLU A 36 3.93 -15.99 -14.34
C GLU A 36 4.95 -16.61 -13.38
N GLN A 37 5.94 -17.38 -13.89
CA GLN A 37 6.97 -17.98 -13.04
C GLN A 37 7.95 -16.91 -12.53
N GLU A 38 8.30 -15.94 -13.36
CA GLU A 38 9.15 -14.82 -12.95
C GLU A 38 8.46 -14.01 -11.85
N VAL A 39 7.18 -13.67 -12.02
CA VAL A 39 6.40 -12.95 -11.00
C VAL A 39 6.29 -13.75 -9.71
N ASP A 40 6.08 -15.07 -9.79
CA ASP A 40 6.03 -15.93 -8.60
C ASP A 40 7.38 -15.98 -7.88
N GLN A 41 8.49 -15.99 -8.61
CA GLN A 41 9.83 -15.93 -8.03
C GLN A 41 10.04 -14.60 -7.27
N GLN A 42 9.71 -13.46 -7.88
CA GLN A 42 9.84 -12.15 -7.25
C GLN A 42 9.01 -12.06 -5.94
N TRP A 43 7.78 -12.56 -5.96
CA TRP A 43 6.95 -12.63 -4.75
C TRP A 43 7.53 -13.58 -3.71
N GLY A 44 8.06 -14.73 -4.12
CA GLY A 44 8.71 -15.69 -3.21
C GLY A 44 9.91 -15.09 -2.49
N GLU A 45 10.70 -14.27 -3.19
CA GLU A 45 11.80 -13.52 -2.60
C GLU A 45 11.28 -12.55 -1.53
N ILE A 46 10.32 -11.67 -1.86
CA ILE A 46 9.74 -10.72 -0.89
C ILE A 46 9.12 -11.42 0.32
N GLN A 47 8.36 -12.48 0.10
CA GLN A 47 7.72 -13.24 1.18
C GLN A 47 8.75 -13.92 2.10
N SER A 48 9.92 -14.32 1.57
CA SER A 48 11.01 -14.85 2.40
C SER A 48 11.59 -13.81 3.38
N PHE A 49 11.57 -12.52 3.04
CA PHE A 49 11.90 -11.43 3.97
C PHE A 49 10.78 -11.21 4.97
N VAL A 50 9.55 -11.02 4.48
CA VAL A 50 8.41 -10.67 5.34
C VAL A 50 8.12 -11.78 6.38
N SER A 51 8.27 -13.05 6.01
CA SER A 51 8.09 -14.18 6.94
C SER A 51 9.08 -14.24 8.10
N ARG A 52 10.21 -13.49 8.03
CA ARG A 52 11.19 -13.37 9.11
C ARG A 52 10.91 -12.19 10.05
N LEU A 53 9.94 -11.33 9.72
CA LEU A 53 9.53 -10.23 10.59
C LEU A 53 8.74 -10.75 11.79
N GLN A 54 9.03 -10.19 12.96
CA GLN A 54 8.36 -10.56 14.22
C GLN A 54 7.05 -9.79 14.45
N MET A 55 6.71 -8.87 13.56
CA MET A 55 5.50 -8.05 13.58
C MET A 55 4.72 -8.18 12.27
N PRO A 56 3.44 -7.81 12.25
CA PRO A 56 2.65 -7.79 11.02
C PRO A 56 3.22 -6.85 9.96
N PHE A 57 3.10 -7.25 8.70
CA PHE A 57 3.41 -6.43 7.53
C PHE A 57 2.14 -6.17 6.73
N PHE A 58 1.82 -4.90 6.50
CA PHE A 58 0.64 -4.47 5.79
C PHE A 58 0.98 -4.08 4.35
N TYR A 59 0.34 -4.78 3.42
CA TYR A 59 0.55 -4.66 1.98
C TYR A 59 -0.31 -3.55 1.38
N VAL A 60 0.28 -2.71 0.54
CA VAL A 60 -0.40 -1.74 -0.34
C VAL A 60 0.14 -1.99 -1.75
N PRO A 61 -0.70 -2.13 -2.78
CA PRO A 61 -0.22 -2.39 -4.13
C PRO A 61 0.32 -1.13 -4.80
N GLY A 62 1.40 -1.28 -5.56
CA GLY A 62 1.91 -0.29 -6.52
C GLY A 62 1.76 -0.73 -7.97
N ASN A 63 2.23 0.12 -8.90
CA ASN A 63 2.11 -0.17 -10.33
C ASN A 63 2.96 -1.35 -10.76
N HIS A 64 4.08 -1.63 -10.09
CA HIS A 64 4.85 -2.84 -10.35
C HIS A 64 4.13 -4.10 -9.86
N ASP A 65 3.36 -4.03 -8.77
CA ASP A 65 2.75 -5.22 -8.17
C ASP A 65 1.56 -5.76 -8.98
N ILE A 66 0.80 -4.87 -9.63
CA ILE A 66 -0.44 -5.19 -10.35
C ILE A 66 -0.49 -4.59 -11.76
N SER A 67 0.65 -4.53 -12.45
CA SER A 67 0.84 -3.87 -13.76
C SER A 67 0.00 -4.43 -14.91
N ASN A 68 -0.57 -5.62 -14.78
CA ASN A 68 -1.35 -6.28 -15.83
C ASN A 68 -2.39 -7.24 -15.22
N PRO A 69 -3.38 -7.73 -15.99
CA PRO A 69 -4.43 -8.61 -15.46
C PRO A 69 -3.93 -9.91 -14.82
N MET A 70 -2.80 -10.46 -15.26
CA MET A 70 -2.21 -11.65 -14.63
C MET A 70 -1.68 -11.30 -13.24
N GLN A 71 -0.91 -10.22 -13.12
CA GLN A 71 -0.38 -9.76 -11.85
C GLN A 71 -1.46 -9.32 -10.87
N ALA A 72 -2.51 -8.63 -11.34
CA ALA A 72 -3.67 -8.29 -10.52
C ALA A 72 -4.37 -9.53 -9.94
N ARG A 73 -4.54 -10.59 -10.74
CA ARG A 73 -5.06 -11.88 -10.25
C ARG A 73 -4.11 -12.53 -9.23
N LYS A 74 -2.80 -12.49 -9.47
CA LYS A 74 -1.80 -13.02 -8.54
C LYS A 74 -1.78 -12.28 -7.19
N TRP A 75 -2.02 -10.97 -7.20
CA TRP A 75 -2.24 -10.18 -5.98
C TRP A 75 -3.47 -10.66 -5.23
N GLU A 76 -4.61 -10.75 -5.93
CA GLU A 76 -5.89 -11.18 -5.33
C GLU A 76 -5.79 -12.59 -4.74
N GLN A 77 -5.14 -13.53 -5.43
CA GLN A 77 -4.91 -14.88 -4.91
C GLN A 77 -4.08 -14.91 -3.61
N ARG A 78 -3.16 -13.96 -3.44
CA ARG A 78 -2.28 -13.88 -2.26
C ARG A 78 -2.91 -13.15 -1.09
N PHE A 79 -3.58 -12.04 -1.36
CA PHE A 79 -3.98 -11.08 -0.33
C PHE A 79 -5.50 -10.85 -0.27
N GLY A 80 -6.26 -11.36 -1.24
CA GLY A 80 -7.72 -11.26 -1.33
C GLY A 80 -8.22 -9.88 -1.75
N ARG A 81 -7.77 -8.81 -1.11
CA ARG A 81 -8.21 -7.43 -1.38
C ARG A 81 -7.02 -6.56 -1.75
N SER A 82 -7.26 -5.54 -2.58
CA SER A 82 -6.24 -4.54 -2.94
C SER A 82 -6.37 -3.24 -2.16
N TYR A 83 -7.50 -3.02 -1.49
CA TYR A 83 -7.72 -1.91 -0.56
C TYR A 83 -8.49 -2.41 0.66
N TYR A 84 -8.18 -1.84 1.82
CA TYR A 84 -8.77 -2.21 3.10
C TYR A 84 -8.52 -1.12 4.14
N HIS A 85 -9.07 -1.29 5.34
CA HIS A 85 -8.77 -0.44 6.48
C HIS A 85 -8.69 -1.24 7.77
N PHE A 86 -8.04 -0.65 8.77
CA PHE A 86 -8.04 -1.17 10.13
C PHE A 86 -7.93 -0.01 11.12
N VAL A 87 -8.36 -0.25 12.35
CA VAL A 87 -8.19 0.70 13.46
C VAL A 87 -7.20 0.14 14.46
N TYR A 88 -6.20 0.93 14.81
CA TYR A 88 -5.24 0.58 15.84
C TYR A 88 -4.99 1.78 16.76
N ARG A 89 -5.11 1.57 18.08
CA ARG A 89 -4.94 2.61 19.12
C ARG A 89 -5.65 3.94 18.78
N ASN A 90 -6.93 3.85 18.40
CA ASN A 90 -7.78 4.98 18.06
C ASN A 90 -7.30 5.80 16.84
N VAL A 91 -6.59 5.17 15.91
CA VAL A 91 -6.19 5.74 14.62
C VAL A 91 -6.73 4.83 13.52
N LEU A 92 -7.38 5.42 12.52
CA LEU A 92 -7.84 4.71 11.32
C LEU A 92 -6.70 4.68 10.29
N PHE A 93 -6.40 3.50 9.78
CA PHE A 93 -5.44 3.29 8.70
C PHE A 93 -6.22 2.88 7.45
N LEU A 94 -6.24 3.73 6.43
CA LEU A 94 -6.81 3.46 5.12
C LEU A 94 -5.69 3.05 4.17
N CYS A 95 -5.78 1.84 3.61
CA CYS A 95 -4.83 1.32 2.62
C CYS A 95 -5.53 1.29 1.27
N LEU A 96 -5.15 2.21 0.38
CA LEU A 96 -5.84 2.43 -0.89
C LEU A 96 -5.04 1.87 -2.06
N ASN A 97 -5.74 1.29 -3.02
CA ASN A 97 -5.18 0.90 -4.30
C ASN A 97 -5.34 2.04 -5.30
N THR A 98 -4.21 2.56 -5.81
CA THR A 98 -4.19 3.62 -6.83
C THR A 98 -4.06 3.08 -8.26
N GLU A 99 -3.98 1.78 -8.43
CA GLU A 99 -3.89 1.11 -9.72
C GLU A 99 -5.20 0.34 -9.95
N TYR A 100 -6.16 0.99 -10.61
CA TYR A 100 -7.26 0.26 -11.25
C TYR A 100 -6.67 -0.35 -12.53
N PRO A 101 -6.94 -1.61 -12.91
CA PRO A 101 -5.97 -2.55 -13.53
C PRO A 101 -5.21 -2.14 -14.81
N LEU A 102 -5.41 -0.93 -15.35
CA LEU A 102 -4.59 -0.34 -16.41
C LEU A 102 -4.27 1.17 -16.27
N HIS A 103 -4.77 1.91 -15.27
CA HIS A 103 -4.47 3.34 -15.10
C HIS A 103 -4.51 3.79 -13.64
N SER A 104 -3.69 4.77 -13.30
CA SER A 104 -3.71 5.48 -12.01
C SER A 104 -5.12 5.96 -11.70
N HIS A 105 -5.86 5.33 -10.79
CA HIS A 105 -7.25 5.70 -10.50
C HIS A 105 -7.77 5.04 -9.22
N ILE A 106 -8.56 5.79 -8.45
CA ILE A 106 -9.43 5.25 -7.40
C ILE A 106 -10.86 5.23 -7.95
N ASN A 107 -11.40 4.03 -8.20
CA ASN A 107 -12.75 3.87 -8.76
C ASN A 107 -13.86 4.21 -7.74
N ASP A 108 -15.07 4.42 -8.25
CA ASP A 108 -16.22 4.82 -7.41
C ASP A 108 -16.59 3.77 -6.34
N GLU A 109 -16.33 2.48 -6.61
CA GLU A 109 -16.49 1.41 -5.62
C GLU A 109 -15.56 1.61 -4.40
N GLN A 110 -14.28 1.90 -4.65
CA GLN A 110 -13.33 2.17 -3.59
C GLN A 110 -13.63 3.51 -2.89
N VAL A 111 -14.13 4.53 -3.60
CA VAL A 111 -14.60 5.78 -2.98
C VAL A 111 -15.79 5.50 -2.04
N ALA A 112 -16.75 4.68 -2.45
CA ALA A 112 -17.87 4.28 -1.60
C ALA A 112 -17.39 3.50 -0.36
N TYR A 113 -16.46 2.57 -0.53
CA TYR A 113 -15.83 1.86 0.57
C TYR A 113 -15.13 2.80 1.56
N VAL A 114 -14.40 3.80 1.07
CA VAL A 114 -13.75 4.81 1.93
C VAL A 114 -14.79 5.61 2.71
N LYS A 115 -15.89 6.01 2.06
CA LYS A 115 -16.99 6.70 2.74
C LYS A 115 -17.55 5.88 3.90
N GLU A 116 -17.86 4.60 3.67
CA GLU A 116 -18.35 3.68 4.70
C GLU A 116 -17.34 3.54 5.86
N ALA A 117 -16.07 3.28 5.54
CA ALA A 117 -15.01 3.17 6.54
C ALA A 117 -14.86 4.44 7.40
N LEU A 118 -14.99 5.63 6.80
CA LEU A 118 -14.94 6.90 7.53
C LEU A 118 -16.17 7.13 8.41
N GLU A 119 -17.35 6.67 7.96
CA GLU A 119 -18.61 6.76 8.69
C GLU A 119 -18.68 5.81 9.89
N GLU A 120 -18.13 4.60 9.75
CA GLU A 120 -18.00 3.64 10.86
C GLU A 120 -16.99 4.12 11.91
N ASN A 121 -15.99 4.90 11.48
CA ASN A 121 -14.87 5.35 12.31
C ASN A 121 -14.84 6.88 12.45
N LYS A 122 -15.97 7.49 12.83
CA LYS A 122 -16.09 8.96 12.98
C LYS A 122 -15.27 9.56 14.11
N ASN A 123 -15.08 8.80 15.19
CA ASN A 123 -14.52 9.30 16.44
C ASN A 123 -13.04 8.94 16.65
N VAL A 124 -12.36 8.44 15.62
CA VAL A 124 -10.93 8.17 15.72
C VAL A 124 -10.15 9.48 15.92
N ARG A 125 -9.04 9.41 16.65
CA ARG A 125 -8.18 10.56 16.91
C ARG A 125 -7.51 11.08 15.63
N TRP A 126 -7.21 10.19 14.69
CA TRP A 126 -6.51 10.51 13.45
C TRP A 126 -6.85 9.51 12.35
N THR A 127 -6.73 9.94 11.10
CA THR A 127 -6.80 9.07 9.92
C THR A 127 -5.48 9.10 9.15
N LEU A 128 -4.87 7.94 8.91
CA LEU A 128 -3.69 7.78 8.09
C LEU A 128 -4.09 7.09 6.79
N VAL A 129 -3.71 7.66 5.66
CA VAL A 129 -3.96 7.11 4.33
C VAL A 129 -2.64 6.67 3.73
N PHE A 130 -2.54 5.39 3.37
CA PHE A 130 -1.40 4.79 2.69
C PHE A 130 -1.82 4.40 1.27
N MET A 131 -1.03 4.84 0.29
CA MET A 131 -1.26 4.51 -1.11
C MET A 131 0.03 4.53 -1.90
N HIS A 132 0.06 3.98 -3.11
CA HIS A 132 1.30 3.97 -3.89
C HIS A 132 1.52 5.29 -4.64
N LYS A 133 0.61 5.67 -5.54
CA LYS A 133 0.78 6.91 -6.31
C LYS A 133 0.29 8.12 -5.53
N PRO A 134 1.06 9.23 -5.50
CA PRO A 134 0.63 10.48 -4.90
C PRO A 134 -0.39 11.18 -5.80
N LEU A 135 -1.61 10.64 -5.87
CA LEU A 135 -2.65 11.12 -6.79
C LEU A 135 -3.07 12.58 -6.53
N TRP A 136 -2.72 13.17 -5.38
CA TRP A 136 -2.87 14.61 -5.15
C TRP A 136 -2.02 15.49 -6.10
N ARG A 137 -1.03 14.90 -6.79
CA ARG A 137 -0.20 15.59 -7.79
C ARG A 137 -0.68 15.42 -9.21
N ILE A 138 -1.68 14.56 -9.45
CA ILE A 138 -2.16 14.20 -10.77
C ILE A 138 -3.67 14.42 -10.76
N GLU A 139 -4.12 15.49 -11.43
CA GLU A 139 -5.54 15.88 -11.42
C GLU A 139 -6.48 14.76 -11.92
N GLU A 140 -7.64 14.64 -11.28
CA GLU A 140 -8.82 13.86 -11.69
C GLU A 140 -8.70 12.33 -11.81
N LEU A 141 -8.14 11.66 -10.79
CA LEU A 141 -8.06 10.19 -10.76
C LEU A 141 -8.71 9.59 -9.50
N GLY A 142 -9.87 10.14 -9.09
CA GLY A 142 -10.66 9.69 -7.93
C GLY A 142 -10.18 10.23 -6.58
N TRP A 143 -8.93 10.69 -6.48
CA TRP A 143 -8.38 11.27 -5.24
C TRP A 143 -9.18 12.47 -4.73
N THR A 144 -9.64 13.37 -5.61
CA THR A 144 -10.43 14.54 -5.20
C THR A 144 -11.71 14.16 -4.46
N LYS A 145 -12.34 13.03 -4.81
CA LYS A 145 -13.51 12.50 -4.10
C LYS A 145 -13.13 11.99 -2.70
N VAL A 146 -12.01 11.27 -2.60
CA VAL A 146 -11.48 10.77 -1.32
C VAL A 146 -11.08 11.94 -0.41
N ASP A 147 -10.37 12.92 -0.94
CA ASP A 147 -9.93 14.10 -0.19
C ASP A 147 -11.12 14.89 0.34
N ALA A 148 -12.17 15.08 -0.47
CA ALA A 148 -13.42 15.69 -0.02
C ALA A 148 -14.09 14.94 1.15
N LEU A 149 -14.01 13.61 1.19
CA LEU A 149 -14.52 12.79 2.30
C LEU A 149 -13.68 12.91 3.57
N LEU A 150 -12.38 13.24 3.45
CA LEU A 150 -11.47 13.42 4.57
C LEU A 150 -11.54 14.83 5.17
N GLN A 151 -12.17 15.79 4.48
CA GLN A 151 -12.31 17.15 4.99
C GLN A 151 -13.05 17.19 6.33
N GLY A 152 -12.59 18.07 7.23
CA GLY A 152 -13.18 18.25 8.56
C GLY A 152 -12.71 17.25 9.63
N ARG A 153 -11.77 16.34 9.31
CA ARG A 153 -11.06 15.52 10.30
C ARG A 153 -9.54 15.65 10.18
N PRO A 154 -8.78 15.32 11.24
CA PRO A 154 -7.33 15.25 11.13
C PRO A 154 -6.88 14.04 10.31
N TYR A 155 -6.07 14.26 9.28
CA TYR A 155 -5.52 13.19 8.46
C TYR A 155 -4.08 13.43 8.00
N THR A 156 -3.41 12.35 7.59
CA THR A 156 -2.10 12.38 6.92
C THR A 156 -2.09 11.36 5.81
N VAL A 157 -1.49 11.72 4.69
CA VAL A 157 -1.39 10.86 3.50
C VAL A 157 0.08 10.53 3.27
N ILE A 158 0.39 9.26 3.09
CA ILE A 158 1.72 8.74 2.84
C ILE A 158 1.67 7.97 1.52
N ALA A 159 2.55 8.33 0.58
CA ALA A 159 2.65 7.64 -0.70
C ALA A 159 4.08 7.38 -1.17
N GLY A 160 4.20 6.42 -2.08
CA GLY A 160 5.46 6.01 -2.72
C GLY A 160 5.62 6.61 -4.12
N HIS A 161 5.97 5.74 -5.08
CA HIS A 161 6.11 5.99 -6.53
C HIS A 161 7.25 6.94 -6.97
N ILE A 162 7.47 8.06 -6.27
CA ILE A 162 8.39 9.12 -6.72
C ILE A 162 9.86 8.82 -6.41
N HIS A 163 10.15 7.73 -5.69
CA HIS A 163 11.50 7.30 -5.29
C HIS A 163 12.34 8.41 -4.64
N ASN A 164 11.66 9.35 -3.97
CA ASN A 164 12.25 10.48 -3.26
C ASN A 164 11.43 10.79 -2.01
N TYR A 165 12.09 11.27 -0.96
CA TYR A 165 11.41 11.80 0.21
C TYR A 165 10.96 13.24 -0.06
N LEU A 166 9.65 13.48 0.02
CA LEU A 166 9.02 14.79 -0.16
C LEU A 166 7.96 14.99 0.95
N LYS A 167 7.87 16.22 1.49
CA LYS A 167 6.86 16.62 2.48
C LYS A 167 6.05 17.79 1.94
N PHE A 168 4.73 17.70 2.05
CA PHE A 168 3.79 18.77 1.71
C PHE A 168 3.07 19.20 2.99
N GLU A 169 2.69 20.47 3.08
CA GLU A 169 1.98 21.07 4.23
C GLU A 169 0.63 21.65 3.80
#